data_AF-A0A7C1MZK9-F1
#
_entry.id   AF-A0A7C1MZK9-F1
#
_cell.length_a   1.000
_cell.length_b   1.000
_cell.length_c   1.000
_cell.angle_alpha   90.00
_cell.angle_beta   90.00
_cell.angle_gamma   90.00
#
_symmetry.space_group_name_H-M   'P 1'
#
loop_
_entity.id
_entity.type
_entity.pdbx_description
1 polymer ?
#
loop_
_entity_poly.entity_id
_entity_poly.type
_entity_poly.pdbx_seq_one_letter_code
_entity_poly.pdbx_strand_id
1 'polypeptide(L)'
;MSDQPGRFIGEQPTQQGFPVQPNPQQDPQQGSPTPNMFNQLVQEERVKNFISQTSPTETLERINHVLKGNVYDQSTKEWVKVADGIPEKIRLDFLQFITTDLSEDVRMTNLNDKQINGIMETTIEWVVDYLDDIADDKDIDLPESQMSKIALILIKAVFYTVLRAHSGIESRRMFNSLSLTGGLDSFPGQSPQQNKHWYQFWK
;
A
#
# COMPACT_ATOMS: atom_id res chain seq x y z
N MET A 1 -72.08 -5.89 -54.12
CA MET A 1 -70.99 -5.16 -53.44
C MET A 1 -71.18 -3.69 -53.75
N SER A 2 -72.04 -3.03 -52.97
CA SER A 2 -71.71 -2.09 -51.88
C SER A 2 -71.84 -0.65 -52.42
N ASP A 3 -72.90 0.12 -52.12
CA ASP A 3 -73.09 0.98 -50.93
C ASP A 3 -71.80 1.77 -50.61
N GLN A 4 -71.72 3.12 -50.62
CA GLN A 4 -72.65 4.18 -50.21
C GLN A 4 -72.23 5.58 -50.76
N PRO A 5 -73.08 6.63 -50.59
CA PRO A 5 -72.89 8.01 -51.04
C PRO A 5 -72.26 8.94 -49.97
N GLY A 6 -71.89 10.16 -50.39
CA GLY A 6 -71.05 11.09 -49.62
C GLY A 6 -71.74 12.12 -48.71
N ARG A 7 -71.00 13.16 -48.29
CA ARG A 7 -71.43 14.55 -48.07
C ARG A 7 -70.32 15.45 -47.51
N PHE A 8 -70.50 16.74 -47.81
CA PHE A 8 -69.66 17.92 -47.55
C PHE A 8 -69.86 18.54 -46.15
N ILE A 9 -68.78 19.17 -45.67
CA ILE A 9 -68.56 20.43 -44.90
C ILE A 9 -69.57 20.87 -43.80
N GLY A 10 -68.99 21.16 -42.62
CA GLY A 10 -69.49 22.13 -41.64
C GLY A 10 -68.32 22.71 -40.82
N GLU A 11 -68.23 24.04 -40.76
CA GLU A 11 -67.20 24.84 -40.07
C GLU A 11 -67.41 24.98 -38.54
N GLN A 12 -66.34 25.46 -37.89
CA GLN A 12 -65.98 25.69 -36.47
C GLN A 12 -67.03 26.33 -35.52
N PRO A 13 -66.85 26.29 -34.18
CA PRO A 13 -66.09 27.36 -33.48
C PRO A 13 -65.24 26.94 -32.24
N THR A 14 -64.19 27.74 -32.04
CA THR A 14 -63.45 28.16 -30.83
C THR A 14 -63.94 27.74 -29.43
N GLN A 15 -63.02 27.20 -28.62
CA GLN A 15 -62.96 27.39 -27.15
C GLN A 15 -61.49 27.63 -26.76
N GLN A 16 -61.09 28.86 -26.48
CA GLN A 16 -61.06 29.49 -25.14
C GLN A 16 -60.10 28.77 -24.18
N GLY A 17 -59.01 29.48 -23.86
CA GLY A 17 -57.91 29.01 -23.02
C GLY A 17 -58.27 28.89 -21.55
N PHE A 18 -57.52 27.99 -20.89
CA PHE A 18 -57.38 27.93 -19.44
C PHE A 18 -55.88 27.97 -19.09
N PRO A 19 -55.54 28.58 -17.94
CA PRO A 19 -54.18 29.05 -17.65
C PRO A 19 -53.20 27.92 -17.34
N VAL A 20 -51.97 28.08 -17.85
CA VAL A 20 -50.80 27.30 -17.44
C VAL A 20 -50.53 27.61 -15.96
N GLN A 21 -50.75 26.64 -15.08
CA GLN A 21 -50.26 26.71 -13.69
C GLN A 21 -48.72 26.79 -13.72
N PRO A 22 -48.10 27.75 -13.01
CA PRO A 22 -46.65 27.78 -12.89
C PRO A 22 -46.22 26.57 -12.06
N ASN A 23 -45.45 25.69 -12.70
CA ASN A 23 -44.73 24.61 -12.04
C ASN A 23 -43.84 25.25 -10.95
N PRO A 24 -43.92 24.83 -9.68
CA PRO A 24 -43.02 25.35 -8.66
C PRO A 24 -41.58 25.07 -9.09
N GLN A 25 -40.80 26.13 -9.24
CA GLN A 25 -39.35 26.03 -9.39
C GLN A 25 -38.82 25.20 -8.22
N GLN A 26 -38.41 23.98 -8.52
CA GLN A 26 -37.54 23.23 -7.63
C GLN A 26 -36.22 24.02 -7.59
N ASP A 27 -36.00 24.70 -6.48
CA ASP A 27 -34.67 25.16 -6.09
C ASP A 27 -33.69 23.99 -6.27
N PRO A 28 -32.51 24.19 -6.89
CA PRO A 28 -31.49 23.17 -6.91
C PRO A 28 -31.07 22.91 -5.47
N GLN A 29 -31.60 21.84 -4.87
CA GLN A 29 -31.08 21.28 -3.64
C GLN A 29 -29.58 21.09 -3.83
N GLN A 30 -28.80 21.88 -3.10
CA GLN A 30 -27.37 21.67 -2.91
C GLN A 30 -27.16 20.20 -2.59
N GLY A 31 -26.53 19.50 -3.53
CA GLY A 31 -26.38 18.06 -3.50
C GLY A 31 -25.60 17.63 -2.28
N SER A 32 -26.31 17.03 -1.32
CA SER A 32 -25.70 16.09 -0.39
C SER A 32 -24.93 15.07 -1.25
N PRO A 33 -23.64 14.81 -0.96
CA PRO A 33 -22.89 13.83 -1.73
C PRO A 33 -23.64 12.51 -1.70
N THR A 34 -23.92 11.96 -2.89
CA THR A 34 -24.59 10.67 -2.99
C THR A 34 -23.79 9.64 -2.19
N PRO A 35 -24.43 8.63 -1.56
CA PRO A 35 -23.74 7.60 -0.80
C PRO A 35 -22.56 6.96 -1.54
N ASN A 36 -22.64 6.92 -2.88
CA ASN A 36 -21.55 6.48 -3.76
C ASN A 36 -20.32 7.40 -3.75
N MET A 37 -20.49 8.73 -3.73
CA MET A 37 -19.37 9.67 -3.64
C MET A 37 -18.70 9.63 -2.26
N PHE A 38 -19.48 9.46 -1.19
CA PHE A 38 -18.92 9.29 0.15
C PHE A 38 -18.11 7.98 0.27
N ASN A 39 -18.62 6.88 -0.28
CA ASN A 39 -17.90 5.60 -0.29
C ASN A 39 -16.61 5.65 -1.11
N GLN A 40 -16.60 6.39 -2.23
CA GLN A 40 -15.39 6.63 -3.03
C GLN A 40 -14.35 7.44 -2.24
N LEU A 41 -14.74 8.53 -1.59
CA LEU A 41 -13.83 9.34 -0.77
C LEU A 41 -13.21 8.53 0.37
N VAL A 42 -14.01 7.72 1.07
CA VAL A 42 -13.51 6.85 2.16
C VAL A 42 -12.57 5.76 1.63
N GLN A 43 -12.84 5.24 0.43
CA GLN A 43 -11.97 4.26 -0.22
C GLN A 43 -10.62 4.89 -0.62
N GLU A 44 -10.63 6.09 -1.21
CA GLU A 44 -9.42 6.82 -1.56
C GLU A 44 -8.56 7.13 -0.34
N GLU A 45 -9.16 7.54 0.78
CA GLU A 45 -8.42 7.76 2.03
C GLU A 45 -7.80 6.46 2.59
N ARG A 46 -8.52 5.33 2.52
CA ARG A 46 -8.00 4.03 2.96
C ARG A 46 -6.83 3.57 2.10
N VAL A 47 -6.96 3.71 0.78
CA VAL A 47 -5.89 3.35 -0.18
C VAL A 47 -4.68 4.25 0.03
N LYS A 48 -4.88 5.57 0.19
CA LYS A 48 -3.80 6.52 0.45
C LYS A 48 -3.06 6.21 1.76
N ASN A 49 -3.79 5.89 2.83
CA ASN A 49 -3.20 5.49 4.11
C ASN A 49 -2.48 4.15 4.06
N PHE A 50 -2.94 3.22 3.21
CA PHE A 50 -2.28 1.95 2.99
C PHE A 50 -0.97 2.14 2.24
N ILE A 51 -1.01 2.83 1.09
CA ILE A 51 0.18 3.10 0.25
C ILE A 51 1.27 3.85 1.03
N SER A 52 0.92 4.83 1.86
CA SER A 52 1.91 5.54 2.68
C SER A 52 2.58 4.63 3.72
N GLN A 53 1.89 3.63 4.24
CA GLN A 53 2.46 2.67 5.22
C GLN A 53 3.29 1.55 4.57
N THR A 54 3.17 1.39 3.25
CA THR A 54 3.78 0.29 2.50
C THR A 54 4.84 0.74 1.50
N SER A 55 5.03 2.05 1.33
CA SER A 55 6.00 2.64 0.41
C SER A 55 7.43 2.07 0.59
N PRO A 56 7.96 1.37 -0.43
CA PRO A 56 9.37 0.95 -0.48
C PRO A 56 10.33 2.13 -0.37
N THR A 57 10.00 3.24 -1.03
CA THR A 57 10.80 4.47 -1.02
C THR A 57 10.93 5.04 0.38
N GLU A 58 9.82 5.12 1.13
CA GLU A 58 9.88 5.57 2.52
C GLU A 58 10.67 4.59 3.41
N THR A 59 10.60 3.29 3.12
CA THR A 59 11.38 2.28 3.85
C THR A 59 12.88 2.48 3.60
N LEU A 60 13.29 2.64 2.33
CA LEU A 60 14.67 2.91 1.93
C LEU A 60 15.18 4.22 2.52
N GLU A 61 14.36 5.28 2.48
CA GLU A 61 14.71 6.57 3.06
C GLU A 61 14.92 6.47 4.57
N ARG A 62 14.03 5.77 5.30
CA ARG A 62 14.21 5.51 6.74
C ARG A 62 15.49 4.73 7.03
N ILE A 63 15.78 3.68 6.25
CA ILE A 63 17.03 2.91 6.41
C ILE A 63 18.23 3.82 6.17
N ASN A 64 18.23 4.62 5.11
CA ASN A 64 19.29 5.58 4.82
C ASN A 64 19.49 6.58 5.98
N HIS A 65 18.41 7.10 6.57
CA HIS A 65 18.49 7.97 7.74
C HIS A 65 19.10 7.25 8.96
N VAL A 66 18.68 6.01 9.23
CA VAL A 66 19.20 5.20 10.34
C VAL A 66 20.68 4.88 10.14
N LEU A 67 21.10 4.51 8.93
CA LEU A 67 22.51 4.26 8.59
C LEU A 67 23.34 5.55 8.67
N LYS A 68 22.73 6.72 8.43
CA LYS A 68 23.33 8.03 8.71
C LYS A 68 23.36 8.38 10.21
N GLY A 69 22.87 7.52 11.10
CA GLY A 69 22.84 7.76 12.56
C GLY A 69 21.73 8.70 13.02
N ASN A 70 20.67 8.85 12.21
CA ASN A 70 19.49 9.63 12.56
C ASN A 70 18.37 8.74 13.10
N VAL A 71 17.58 9.26 14.02
CA VAL A 71 16.36 8.64 14.52
C VAL A 71 15.20 9.60 14.31
N TYR A 72 14.06 9.06 13.86
CA TYR A 72 12.85 9.86 13.67
C TYR A 72 12.18 10.10 15.02
N ASP A 73 12.13 11.35 15.45
CA ASP A 73 11.42 11.76 16.66
C ASP A 73 9.95 12.02 16.34
N GLN A 74 9.07 11.21 16.92
CA GLN A 74 7.63 11.29 16.71
C GLN A 74 7.02 12.57 17.31
N SER A 75 7.65 13.16 18.32
CA SER A 75 7.14 14.35 19.01
C SER A 75 7.37 15.62 18.20
N THR A 76 8.57 15.76 17.64
CA THR A 76 8.98 16.91 16.81
C THR A 76 8.68 16.69 15.32
N LYS A 77 8.44 15.45 14.91
CA LYS A 77 8.28 15.00 13.51
C LYS A 77 9.52 15.23 12.64
N GLU A 78 10.70 15.25 13.27
CA GLU A 78 11.97 15.52 12.61
C GLU A 78 12.96 14.37 12.79
N TRP A 79 13.94 14.29 11.89
CA TRP A 79 15.07 13.37 12.00
C TRP A 79 16.15 13.99 12.87
N VAL A 80 16.42 13.40 14.02
CA VAL A 80 17.43 13.87 14.97
C VAL A 80 18.68 13.01 14.86
N LYS A 81 19.84 13.66 14.71
CA LYS A 81 21.15 13.00 14.69
C LYS A 81 21.50 12.55 16.11
N VAL A 82 21.65 11.24 16.31
CA VAL A 82 21.92 10.64 17.65
C VAL A 82 23.26 9.91 17.74
N ALA A 83 23.83 9.53 16.61
CA ALA A 83 25.10 8.80 16.53
C ALA A 83 25.83 9.13 15.23
N ASP A 84 27.12 8.81 15.17
CA ASP A 84 27.84 8.84 13.90
C ASP A 84 27.24 7.83 12.92
N GLY A 85 27.19 8.26 11.66
CA GLY A 85 26.69 7.43 10.58
C GLY A 85 27.80 6.56 10.04
N ILE A 86 27.42 5.57 9.25
CA ILE A 86 28.38 4.71 8.58
C ILE A 86 28.97 5.41 7.35
N PRO A 87 30.18 5.04 6.92
CA PRO A 87 30.79 5.56 5.70
C PRO A 87 29.84 5.50 4.50
N GLU A 88 29.88 6.53 3.67
CA GLU A 88 28.94 6.69 2.56
C GLU A 88 29.03 5.56 1.54
N LYS A 89 30.25 5.15 1.17
CA LYS A 89 30.49 4.01 0.28
C LYS A 89 29.72 2.77 0.74
N ILE A 90 29.96 2.38 1.99
CA ILE A 90 29.33 1.23 2.64
C ILE A 90 27.80 1.35 2.62
N ARG A 91 27.28 2.54 2.98
CA ARG A 91 25.84 2.81 2.97
C ARG A 91 25.22 2.63 1.59
N LEU A 92 25.86 3.13 0.53
CA LEU A 92 25.36 3.05 -0.83
C LEU A 92 25.36 1.61 -1.34
N ASP A 93 26.42 0.85 -1.06
CA ASP A 93 26.52 -0.57 -1.42
C ASP A 93 25.40 -1.37 -0.75
N PHE A 94 25.14 -1.13 0.53
CA PHE A 94 24.01 -1.73 1.25
C PHE A 94 22.65 -1.39 0.65
N LEU A 95 22.41 -0.10 0.37
CA LEU A 95 21.15 0.35 -0.21
C LEU A 95 20.93 -0.25 -1.61
N GLN A 96 21.98 -0.33 -2.42
CA GLN A 96 21.92 -0.93 -3.75
C GLN A 96 21.53 -2.40 -3.70
N PHE A 97 22.13 -3.17 -2.78
CA PHE A 97 21.82 -4.59 -2.62
C PHE A 97 20.36 -4.83 -2.25
N ILE A 98 19.88 -4.22 -1.16
CA ILE A 98 18.55 -4.50 -0.60
C ILE A 98 17.40 -3.89 -1.39
N THR A 99 17.65 -2.96 -2.31
CA THR A 99 16.58 -2.27 -3.05
C THR A 99 15.68 -3.25 -3.79
N THR A 100 16.25 -4.36 -4.27
CA THR A 100 15.50 -5.42 -4.95
C THR A 100 14.54 -6.14 -4.01
N ASP A 101 15.01 -6.53 -2.83
CA ASP A 101 14.20 -7.22 -1.80
C ASP A 101 13.18 -6.31 -1.12
N LEU A 102 13.44 -5.00 -1.07
CA LEU A 102 12.53 -4.02 -0.48
C LEU A 102 11.42 -3.56 -1.44
N SER A 103 11.45 -4.02 -2.70
CA SER A 103 10.53 -3.60 -3.75
C SER A 103 9.06 -3.92 -3.45
N GLU A 104 8.16 -3.19 -4.12
CA GLU A 104 6.71 -3.42 -4.02
C GLU A 104 6.32 -4.79 -4.57
N ASP A 105 7.00 -5.25 -5.62
CA ASP A 105 6.79 -6.56 -6.22
C ASP A 105 7.03 -7.69 -5.21
N VAL A 106 8.13 -7.61 -4.45
CA VAL A 106 8.44 -8.59 -3.39
C VAL A 106 7.38 -8.56 -2.30
N ARG A 107 6.96 -7.37 -1.84
CA ARG A 107 5.91 -7.19 -0.82
C ARG A 107 4.56 -7.77 -1.22
N MET A 108 4.21 -7.65 -2.49
CA MET A 108 2.91 -8.06 -3.02
C MET A 108 2.89 -9.53 -3.45
N THR A 109 4.05 -10.15 -3.57
CA THR A 109 4.18 -11.57 -3.90
C THR A 109 3.68 -12.45 -2.76
N ASN A 110 3.07 -13.59 -3.09
CA ASN A 110 2.72 -14.61 -2.11
C ASN A 110 3.91 -15.56 -1.92
N LEU A 111 4.88 -15.14 -1.11
CA LEU A 111 6.06 -15.94 -0.84
C LEU A 111 5.75 -17.07 0.14
N ASN A 112 6.24 -18.27 -0.16
CA ASN A 112 6.23 -19.40 0.75
C ASN A 112 7.49 -19.42 1.64
N ASP A 113 7.47 -20.26 2.68
CA ASP A 113 8.55 -20.34 3.67
C ASP A 113 9.93 -20.63 3.04
N LYS A 114 9.97 -21.50 2.02
CA LYS A 114 11.22 -21.85 1.32
C LYS A 114 11.80 -20.63 0.58
N GLN A 115 10.97 -19.82 -0.05
CA GLN A 115 11.41 -18.61 -0.75
C GLN A 115 11.91 -17.56 0.22
N ILE A 116 11.21 -17.38 1.35
CA ILE A 116 11.60 -16.42 2.39
C ILE A 116 12.95 -16.83 2.99
N ASN A 117 13.12 -18.11 3.33
CA ASN A 117 14.38 -18.60 3.86
C ASN A 117 15.53 -18.40 2.86
N GLY A 118 15.32 -18.70 1.58
CA GLY A 118 16.35 -18.47 0.55
C GLY A 118 16.76 -17.00 0.41
N ILE A 119 15.79 -16.06 0.46
CA ILE A 119 16.09 -14.62 0.44
C ILE A 119 16.89 -14.23 1.69
N MET A 120 16.47 -14.71 2.87
CA MET A 120 17.15 -14.39 4.12
C MET A 120 18.56 -14.98 4.20
N GLU A 121 18.75 -16.23 3.75
CA GLU A 121 20.07 -16.88 3.67
C GLU A 121 20.99 -16.09 2.74
N THR A 122 20.55 -15.78 1.52
CA THR A 122 21.32 -14.98 0.56
C THR A 122 21.68 -13.60 1.13
N THR A 123 20.74 -12.97 1.84
CA THR A 123 20.98 -11.67 2.48
C THR A 123 22.04 -11.79 3.58
N ILE A 124 21.95 -12.81 4.43
CA ILE A 124 22.88 -13.01 5.54
C ILE A 124 24.28 -13.34 5.01
N GLU A 125 24.38 -14.27 4.06
CA GLU A 125 25.64 -14.65 3.41
C GLU A 125 26.31 -13.42 2.81
N TRP A 126 25.59 -12.65 1.99
CA TRP A 126 26.14 -11.44 1.38
C TRP A 126 26.58 -10.40 2.42
N VAL A 127 25.82 -10.20 3.50
CA VAL A 127 26.20 -9.26 4.58
C VAL A 127 27.47 -9.69 5.27
N VAL A 128 27.60 -10.97 5.59
CA VAL A 128 28.77 -11.51 6.28
C VAL A 128 30.00 -11.36 5.39
N ASP A 129 29.94 -11.87 4.16
CA ASP A 129 31.06 -11.80 3.21
C ASP A 129 31.48 -10.33 2.95
N TYR A 130 30.50 -9.45 2.74
CA TYR A 130 30.77 -8.04 2.49
C TYR A 130 31.38 -7.32 3.71
N LEU A 131 30.92 -7.61 4.92
CA LEU A 131 31.48 -6.99 6.12
C LEU A 131 32.88 -7.52 6.44
N ASP A 132 33.16 -8.78 6.14
CA ASP A 132 34.50 -9.37 6.25
C ASP A 132 35.47 -8.71 5.25
N ASP A 133 35.05 -8.52 3.99
CA ASP A 133 35.84 -7.78 2.99
C ASP A 133 36.13 -6.33 3.44
N ILE A 134 35.15 -5.68 4.06
CA ILE A 134 35.31 -4.32 4.60
C ILE A 134 36.21 -4.29 5.83
N ALA A 135 36.21 -5.33 6.66
CA ALA A 135 37.08 -5.43 7.83
C ALA A 135 38.56 -5.55 7.43
N ASP A 136 38.84 -6.16 6.28
CA ASP A 136 40.18 -6.28 5.70
C ASP A 136 40.63 -5.01 4.92
N ASP A 137 39.69 -4.13 4.56
CA ASP A 137 39.97 -2.87 3.87
C ASP A 137 40.59 -1.83 4.81
N LYS A 138 41.92 -1.63 4.68
CA LYS A 138 42.69 -0.69 5.51
C LYS A 138 42.33 0.77 5.30
N ASP A 139 41.63 1.12 4.21
CA ASP A 139 41.17 2.48 3.95
C ASP A 139 39.85 2.81 4.66
N ILE A 140 39.25 1.82 5.33
CA ILE A 140 37.97 1.93 6.03
C ILE A 140 38.15 1.61 7.52
N ASP A 141 38.14 2.65 8.35
CA ASP A 141 38.10 2.48 9.80
C ASP A 141 36.65 2.31 10.27
N LEU A 142 36.17 1.06 10.26
CA LEU A 142 34.85 0.70 10.76
C LEU A 142 34.97 -0.26 11.96
N PRO A 143 34.56 0.15 13.18
CA PRO A 143 34.60 -0.72 14.34
C PRO A 143 33.67 -1.93 14.19
N GLU A 144 34.07 -3.10 14.69
CA GLU A 144 33.26 -4.34 14.71
C GLU A 144 31.85 -4.13 15.29
N SER A 145 31.74 -3.30 16.35
CA SER A 145 30.45 -2.96 16.94
C SER A 145 29.52 -2.18 16.00
N GLN A 146 30.06 -1.44 15.03
CA GLN A 146 29.28 -0.80 13.97
C GLN A 146 28.90 -1.80 12.89
N MET A 147 29.81 -2.69 12.47
CA MET A 147 29.51 -3.77 11.51
C MET A 147 28.31 -4.61 11.96
N SER A 148 28.31 -5.04 13.22
CA SER A 148 27.19 -5.80 13.82
C SER A 148 25.86 -5.03 13.78
N LYS A 149 25.89 -3.72 14.07
CA LYS A 149 24.69 -2.87 14.01
C LYS A 149 24.17 -2.76 12.59
N ILE A 150 25.06 -2.60 11.60
CA ILE A 150 24.70 -2.50 10.20
C ILE A 150 24.04 -3.79 9.73
N ALA A 151 24.66 -4.94 10.00
CA ALA A 151 24.10 -6.25 9.69
C ALA A 151 22.67 -6.40 10.24
N LEU A 152 22.46 -6.04 11.51
CA LEU A 152 21.15 -6.11 12.15
C LEU A 152 20.11 -5.18 11.52
N ILE A 153 20.50 -3.97 11.13
CA ILE A 153 19.59 -3.02 10.44
C ILE A 153 19.16 -3.62 9.11
N LEU A 154 20.12 -4.16 8.35
CA LEU A 154 19.86 -4.73 7.02
C LEU A 154 18.95 -5.95 7.08
N ILE A 155 19.32 -6.93 7.90
CA ILE A 155 18.60 -8.18 8.06
C ILE A 155 17.17 -7.89 8.54
N LYS A 156 16.99 -6.94 9.47
CA LYS A 156 15.65 -6.53 9.91
C LYS A 156 14.83 -5.90 8.79
N ALA A 157 15.43 -5.03 7.97
CA ALA A 157 14.73 -4.38 6.88
C ALA A 157 14.20 -5.39 5.85
N VAL A 158 15.05 -6.32 5.43
CA VAL A 158 14.67 -7.41 4.51
C VAL A 158 13.63 -8.31 5.18
N PHE A 159 13.88 -8.74 6.42
CA PHE A 159 12.97 -9.58 7.19
C PHE A 159 11.56 -9.00 7.28
N TYR A 160 11.41 -7.72 7.64
CA TYR A 160 10.09 -7.09 7.71
C TYR A 160 9.38 -7.04 6.37
N THR A 161 10.12 -6.93 5.27
CA THR A 161 9.55 -6.92 3.93
C THR A 161 9.07 -8.30 3.52
N VAL A 162 9.92 -9.33 3.65
CA VAL A 162 9.54 -10.70 3.31
C VAL A 162 8.45 -11.26 4.24
N LEU A 163 8.42 -10.81 5.50
CA LEU A 163 7.34 -11.15 6.44
C LEU A 163 5.98 -10.61 6.00
N ARG A 164 5.93 -9.41 5.37
CA ARG A 164 4.68 -8.87 4.82
C ARG A 164 4.23 -9.63 3.57
N ALA A 165 5.19 -10.11 2.77
CA ALA A 165 4.96 -10.97 1.61
C ALA A 165 4.53 -12.40 2.00
N HIS A 166 4.79 -12.83 3.24
CA HIS A 166 4.39 -14.14 3.73
C HIS A 166 2.88 -14.35 3.55
N SER A 167 2.52 -15.44 2.90
CA SER A 167 1.13 -15.81 2.63
C SER A 167 0.32 -14.74 1.87
N GLY A 168 0.97 -13.75 1.25
CA GLY A 168 0.30 -12.65 0.56
C GLY A 168 -0.63 -11.85 1.47
N ILE A 169 -0.29 -11.69 2.76
CA ILE A 169 -1.11 -10.93 3.71
C ILE A 169 -1.28 -9.50 3.22
N GLU A 170 -0.21 -8.88 2.72
CA GLU A 170 -0.23 -7.51 2.23
C GLU A 170 -1.09 -7.35 0.98
N SER A 171 -0.97 -8.26 0.01
CA SER A 171 -1.79 -8.24 -1.21
C SER A 171 -3.27 -8.48 -0.92
N ARG A 172 -3.60 -9.37 0.02
CA ARG A 172 -4.98 -9.56 0.50
C ARG A 172 -5.53 -8.31 1.18
N ARG A 173 -4.73 -7.64 2.02
CA ARG A 173 -5.15 -6.38 2.67
C ARG A 173 -5.41 -5.27 1.65
N MET A 174 -4.52 -5.13 0.66
CA MET A 174 -4.70 -4.18 -0.43
C MET A 174 -5.99 -4.47 -1.21
N PHE A 175 -6.18 -5.74 -1.62
CA PHE A 175 -7.38 -6.13 -2.38
C PHE A 175 -8.67 -5.91 -1.59
N ASN A 176 -8.68 -6.23 -0.29
CA ASN A 176 -9.84 -5.97 0.59
C ASN A 176 -10.10 -4.47 0.77
N SER A 177 -9.07 -3.62 0.77
CA SER A 177 -9.23 -2.16 0.83
C SER A 177 -9.82 -1.57 -0.45
N LEU A 178 -9.65 -2.27 -1.58
CA LEU A 178 -10.16 -1.89 -2.90
C LEU A 178 -11.56 -2.45 -3.20
N SER A 179 -12.02 -3.47 -2.48
CA SER A 179 -13.36 -4.02 -2.67
C SER A 179 -14.43 -3.15 -2.01
N LEU A 180 -15.36 -2.60 -2.79
CA LEU A 180 -16.54 -1.85 -2.33
C LEU A 180 -17.56 -2.72 -1.58
N THR A 181 -17.42 -4.04 -1.66
CA THR A 181 -18.27 -5.01 -0.97
C THR A 181 -17.83 -5.16 0.49
N GLY A 182 -18.39 -4.31 1.36
CA GLY A 182 -18.44 -4.53 2.81
C GLY A 182 -19.34 -5.72 3.18
N GLY A 183 -19.13 -6.88 2.58
CA GLY A 183 -19.69 -8.15 3.02
C GLY A 183 -18.62 -8.88 3.83
N LEU A 184 -18.76 -8.88 5.15
CA LEU A 184 -18.22 -9.97 5.95
C LEU A 184 -18.69 -11.29 5.32
N ASP A 185 -17.81 -12.27 5.17
CA ASP A 185 -18.06 -13.65 4.69
C ASP A 185 -17.89 -13.94 3.20
N SER A 186 -16.73 -13.63 2.61
CA SER A 186 -16.40 -14.20 1.28
C SER A 186 -14.90 -14.51 1.09
N PHE A 187 -14.34 -15.37 1.95
CA PHE A 187 -13.30 -16.31 1.53
C PHE A 187 -13.46 -17.62 2.35
N PRO A 188 -13.86 -18.75 1.73
CA PRO A 188 -13.92 -20.02 2.44
C PRO A 188 -12.48 -20.53 2.60
N GLY A 189 -11.92 -20.49 3.82
CA GLY A 189 -10.70 -21.27 4.07
C GLY A 189 -9.80 -20.91 5.25
N GLN A 190 -9.93 -19.77 5.94
CA GLN A 190 -9.00 -19.46 7.04
C GLN A 190 -9.71 -19.43 8.40
N SER A 191 -9.63 -20.55 9.10
CA SER A 191 -9.92 -20.58 10.53
C SER A 191 -8.90 -19.71 11.29
N PRO A 192 -9.26 -19.08 12.43
CA PRO A 192 -8.40 -18.18 13.21
C PRO A 192 -7.14 -18.83 13.82
N GLN A 193 -6.83 -20.08 13.49
CA GLN A 193 -5.77 -20.87 14.09
C GLN A 193 -4.42 -20.76 13.37
N GLN A 194 -4.36 -20.19 12.15
CA GLN A 194 -3.10 -20.13 11.38
C GLN A 194 -2.04 -19.17 11.95
N ASN A 195 -2.40 -18.25 12.86
CA ASN A 195 -1.44 -17.30 13.45
C ASN A 195 -0.72 -17.78 14.72
N LYS A 196 -0.93 -19.04 15.16
CA LYS A 196 -0.35 -19.55 16.42
C LYS A 196 1.10 -20.05 16.31
N HIS A 197 1.70 -20.08 15.13
CA HIS A 197 3.01 -20.72 14.89
C HIS A 197 4.07 -19.84 14.26
N TRP A 198 3.90 -18.50 14.26
CA TRP A 198 4.91 -17.59 13.69
C TRP A 198 6.32 -17.78 14.30
N TYR A 199 6.40 -18.27 15.55
CA TYR A 199 7.66 -18.57 16.25
C TYR A 199 8.27 -19.94 15.94
N GLN A 200 7.55 -20.84 15.25
CA GLN A 200 8.09 -22.14 14.82
C GLN A 200 9.02 -22.03 13.60
N PHE A 201 9.18 -20.81 13.06
CA PHE A 201 10.09 -20.45 11.98
C PHE A 201 11.57 -20.86 12.21
N TRP A 202 11.99 -21.08 13.46
CA TRP A 202 13.39 -21.31 13.84
C TRP A 202 13.72 -22.76 14.26
N LYS A 203 12.99 -23.76 13.76
CA LYS A 203 13.30 -25.19 13.98
C LYS A 203 13.66 -25.86 12.67
#